data_AF-A0A920W9M5-F1
#
_entry.id   AF-A0A920W9M5-F1
#
_cell.length_a   1.000
_cell.length_b   1.000
_cell.length_c   1.000
_cell.angle_alpha   90.00
_cell.angle_beta   90.00
_cell.angle_gamma   90.00
#
_symmetry.space_group_name_H-M   'P 1'
#
loop_
_entity.id
_entity.type
_entity.pdbx_description
1 polymer ?
#
loop_
_entity_poly.entity_id
_entity_poly.type
_entity_poly.pdbx_seq_one_letter_code
_entity_poly.pdbx_strand_id
1 'polypeptide(L)'
;MHPGEFVLGSTIENIELPDDLVARLEGKSSLGRIGLVIHSTAGFVDPGWKGHLTLELSNLARLPITLYYGMKIGQISFLQLTTAAIRLYGSESLQSKYQGQTLPTPSRAHRDFK
;
A
#
# COMPACT_ATOMS: atom_id res chain seq x y z
N MET A 1 0.77 15.23 -11.32
CA MET A 1 -0.33 15.17 -10.33
C MET A 1 -0.71 16.58 -9.94
N HIS A 2 -1.88 17.03 -10.36
CA HIS A 2 -2.38 18.38 -10.09
C HIS A 2 -2.81 18.54 -8.62
N PRO A 3 -2.87 19.76 -8.10
CA PRO A 3 -3.41 20.05 -6.76
C PRO A 3 -4.80 19.44 -6.56
N GLY A 4 -5.01 18.77 -5.42
CA GLY A 4 -6.30 18.16 -5.05
C GLY A 4 -6.61 16.83 -5.73
N GLU A 5 -5.75 16.32 -6.62
CA GLU A 5 -5.97 15.03 -7.27
C GLU A 5 -5.63 13.85 -6.35
N PHE A 6 -6.38 12.77 -6.57
CA PHE A 6 -6.15 11.44 -6.03
C PHE A 6 -5.92 10.47 -7.19
N VAL A 7 -4.85 9.68 -7.12
CA VAL A 7 -4.57 8.63 -8.11
C VAL A 7 -4.05 7.36 -7.44
N LEU A 8 -4.35 6.22 -8.04
CA LEU A 8 -3.74 4.95 -7.63
C LEU A 8 -2.40 4.76 -8.33
N GLY A 9 -1.36 4.52 -7.54
CA GLY A 9 -0.04 4.08 -8.01
C GLY A 9 0.27 2.66 -7.54
N SER A 10 1.42 2.13 -7.93
CA SER A 10 1.90 0.86 -7.39
C SER A 10 3.41 0.87 -7.18
N THR A 11 3.89 0.12 -6.19
CA THR A 11 5.32 -0.12 -6.00
C THR A 11 5.88 -0.94 -7.16
N ILE A 12 7.16 -0.70 -7.49
CA ILE A 12 7.87 -1.55 -8.46
C ILE A 12 8.17 -2.90 -7.82
N GLU A 13 8.48 -2.88 -6.53
CA GLU A 13 8.79 -4.04 -5.73
C GLU A 13 7.54 -4.91 -5.53
N ASN A 14 7.71 -6.21 -5.75
CA ASN A 14 6.83 -7.25 -5.24
C ASN A 14 7.33 -7.64 -3.84
N ILE A 15 6.44 -7.67 -2.85
CA ILE A 15 6.78 -8.05 -1.49
C ILE A 15 6.00 -9.29 -1.05
N GLU A 16 6.65 -10.14 -0.26
CA GLU A 16 6.05 -11.30 0.38
C GLU A 16 6.35 -11.27 1.87
N LEU A 17 5.32 -11.39 2.71
CA LEU A 17 5.49 -11.43 4.17
C LEU A 17 5.31 -12.86 4.70
N PRO A 18 6.16 -13.31 5.64
CA PRO A 18 5.92 -14.53 6.40
C PRO A 18 4.71 -14.37 7.33
N ASP A 19 4.40 -15.41 8.08
CA ASP A 19 3.27 -15.45 9.03
C ASP A 19 3.52 -14.68 10.33
N ASP A 20 4.76 -14.30 10.61
CA ASP A 20 5.20 -13.70 11.85
C ASP A 20 5.61 -12.22 11.72
N LEU A 21 5.45 -11.62 10.54
CA LEU A 21 5.70 -10.21 10.29
C LEU A 21 4.45 -9.47 9.80
N VAL A 22 4.27 -8.25 10.31
CA VAL A 22 3.45 -7.23 9.68
C VAL A 22 4.37 -6.13 9.15
N ALA A 23 4.05 -5.55 7.99
CA ALA A 23 4.79 -4.40 7.49
C ALA A 23 3.92 -3.14 7.48
N ARG A 24 4.56 -1.97 7.53
CA ARG A 24 3.90 -0.68 7.39
C ARG A 24 4.55 0.12 6.26
N LEU A 25 3.74 0.48 5.27
CA LEU A 25 4.13 1.44 4.24
C LEU A 25 4.12 2.83 4.85
N GLU A 26 5.20 3.58 4.64
CA GLU A 26 5.39 4.91 5.19
C GLU A 26 5.79 5.89 4.09
N GLY A 27 5.32 7.13 4.23
CA GLY A 27 5.79 8.25 3.42
C GLY A 27 7.24 8.60 3.69
N LYS A 28 7.85 9.32 2.75
CA LYS A 28 9.17 9.95 2.94
C LYS A 28 8.99 11.40 3.35
N SER A 29 9.78 11.87 4.33
CA SER A 29 9.71 13.27 4.78
C SER A 29 9.90 14.27 3.63
N SER A 30 10.84 14.01 2.71
CA SER A 30 11.08 14.89 1.55
C SER A 30 9.85 15.07 0.67
N LEU A 31 9.02 14.02 0.53
CA LEU A 31 7.81 14.06 -0.29
C LEU A 31 6.63 14.68 0.48
N GLY A 32 6.51 14.37 1.77
CA GLY A 32 5.53 15.02 2.64
C GLY A 32 5.72 16.54 2.71
N ARG A 33 6.97 17.03 2.66
CA ARG A 33 7.30 18.47 2.66
C ARG A 33 6.85 19.21 1.40
N ILE A 34 6.57 18.50 0.30
CA ILE A 34 5.98 19.08 -0.91
C ILE A 34 4.49 18.77 -1.04
N GLY A 35 3.85 18.23 0.00
CA GLY A 35 2.42 17.94 0.05
C GLY A 35 2.00 16.63 -0.61
N LEU A 36 2.94 15.72 -0.91
CA LEU A 36 2.62 14.39 -1.44
C LEU A 36 2.34 13.40 -0.30
N VAL A 37 1.13 12.84 -0.27
CA VAL A 37 0.71 11.74 0.60
C VAL A 37 0.64 10.45 -0.23
N ILE A 38 1.10 9.32 0.31
CA ILE A 38 1.20 8.05 -0.44
C ILE A 38 0.23 6.94 0.00
N HIS A 39 -0.38 7.11 1.17
CA HIS A 39 -1.49 6.32 1.67
C HIS A 39 -2.26 7.18 2.70
N SER A 40 -3.59 7.04 2.79
CA SER A 40 -4.38 7.79 3.78
C SER A 40 -4.92 6.92 4.91
N THR A 41 -5.27 5.66 4.64
CA THR A 41 -6.01 4.84 5.63
C THR A 41 -5.43 3.45 5.85
N ALA A 42 -4.97 2.77 4.80
CA ALA A 42 -4.44 1.41 4.88
C ALA A 42 -2.89 1.41 4.77
N GLY A 43 -2.21 1.65 5.90
CA GLY A 43 -0.74 1.61 5.94
C GLY A 43 -0.15 0.22 6.19
N PHE A 44 -0.93 -0.73 6.71
CA PHE A 44 -0.45 -2.07 7.04
C PHE A 44 -0.46 -3.01 5.83
N VAL A 45 0.54 -3.89 5.82
CA VAL A 45 0.66 -5.05 4.94
C VAL A 45 0.58 -6.28 5.83
N ASP A 46 -0.45 -7.09 5.63
CA ASP A 46 -0.79 -8.21 6.50
C ASP A 46 0.18 -9.40 6.34
N PRO A 47 0.38 -10.22 7.40
CA PRO A 47 1.12 -11.48 7.31
C PRO A 47 0.60 -12.39 6.20
N GLY A 48 1.50 -12.98 5.42
CA GLY A 48 1.17 -13.80 4.24
C GLY A 48 0.78 -13.01 2.98
N TRP A 49 0.82 -11.68 3.00
CA TRP A 49 0.68 -10.87 1.79
C TRP A 49 1.71 -11.28 0.73
N LYS A 50 1.30 -11.31 -0.54
CA LYS A 50 2.16 -11.47 -1.71
C LYS A 50 1.67 -10.54 -2.81
N GLY A 51 2.51 -9.63 -3.29
CA GLY A 51 2.16 -8.75 -4.41
C GLY A 51 2.81 -7.37 -4.33
N HIS A 52 2.52 -6.58 -5.37
CA HIS A 52 2.88 -5.17 -5.40
C HIS A 52 1.93 -4.36 -4.51
N LEU A 53 2.41 -3.36 -3.80
CA LEU A 53 1.55 -2.50 -2.98
C LEU A 53 0.84 -1.47 -3.86
N THR A 54 -0.46 -1.29 -3.65
CA THR A 54 -1.20 -0.15 -4.21
C THR A 54 -0.92 1.08 -3.36
N LEU A 55 -0.63 2.20 -4.00
CA LEU A 55 -0.40 3.50 -3.38
C LEU A 55 -1.61 4.41 -3.62
N GLU A 56 -2.04 5.11 -2.58
CA GLU A 56 -3.11 6.11 -2.66
C GLU A 56 -2.47 7.50 -2.68
N LEU A 57 -2.09 7.96 -3.88
CA LEU A 57 -1.31 9.18 -4.03
C LEU A 57 -2.23 10.41 -4.03
N SER A 58 -1.98 11.36 -3.14
CA SER A 58 -2.75 12.62 -3.05
C SER A 58 -1.85 13.84 -3.01
N ASN A 59 -2.23 14.89 -3.74
CA ASN A 59 -1.49 16.17 -3.79
C ASN A 59 -2.24 17.19 -2.94
N LEU A 60 -1.73 17.43 -1.73
CA LEU A 60 -2.29 18.40 -0.80
C LEU A 60 -1.67 19.81 -0.98
N ALA A 61 -0.69 19.98 -1.86
CA ALA A 61 -0.08 21.27 -2.16
C ALA A 61 -0.89 22.06 -3.20
N ARG A 62 -0.51 23.33 -3.37
CA ARG A 62 -1.12 24.24 -4.36
C ARG A 62 -0.42 24.22 -5.72
N LEU A 63 0.67 23.47 -5.85
CA LEU A 63 1.44 23.33 -7.09
C LEU A 63 1.40 21.88 -7.59
N PRO A 64 1.44 21.66 -8.92
CA PRO A 64 1.58 20.31 -9.47
C PRO A 64 2.86 19.63 -8.99
N ILE A 65 2.77 18.32 -8.73
CA ILE A 65 3.91 17.46 -8.41
C ILE A 65 4.16 16.52 -9.58
N THR A 66 5.40 16.52 -10.09
CA THR A 66 5.85 15.56 -11.09
C THR A 66 6.26 14.27 -10.40
N LEU A 67 5.63 13.17 -10.78
CA LEU A 67 5.99 11.82 -10.36
C LEU A 67 6.83 11.18 -11.46
N TYR A 68 7.97 10.60 -11.08
CA TYR A 68 8.86 9.92 -12.02
C TYR A 68 8.78 8.42 -11.79
N TYR A 69 8.70 7.65 -12.87
CA TYR A 69 8.80 6.20 -12.79
C TYR A 69 10.13 5.80 -12.12
N GLY A 70 10.08 4.89 -11.14
CA GLY A 70 11.27 4.46 -10.39
C GLY A 70 11.73 5.38 -9.27
N MET A 71 11.09 6.52 -9.03
CA MET A 71 11.46 7.36 -7.89
C MET A 71 11.15 6.66 -6.56
N LYS A 72 11.99 6.89 -5.55
CA LYS A 72 11.73 6.43 -4.18
C LYS A 72 10.51 7.16 -3.62
N ILE A 73 9.36 6.47 -3.59
CA ILE A 73 8.07 7.07 -3.22
C ILE A 73 7.73 6.90 -1.73
N GLY A 74 8.25 5.85 -1.11
CA GLY A 74 7.96 5.49 0.28
C GLY A 74 9.12 4.73 0.93
N GLN A 75 8.82 4.09 2.04
CA GLN A 75 9.66 3.14 2.76
C GLN A 75 8.77 2.14 3.49
N ILE A 76 9.31 0.97 3.81
CA ILE A 76 8.57 -0.08 4.51
C ILE A 76 9.28 -0.36 5.84
N SER A 77 8.52 -0.36 6.93
CA SER A 77 8.97 -0.84 8.24
C SER A 77 8.41 -2.22 8.49
N PHE A 78 9.21 -3.15 9.00
CA PHE A 78 8.76 -4.49 9.37
C PHE A 78 8.69 -4.60 10.89
N LEU A 79 7.60 -5.16 11.39
CA LEU A 79 7.34 -5.35 12.80
C LEU A 79 7.09 -6.83 13.05
N GLN A 80 7.87 -7.39 13.98
CA GLN A 80 7.69 -8.76 14.44
C GLN A 80 6.39 -8.87 15.23
N LEU A 81 5.56 -9.83 14.88
CA LEU A 81 4.40 -10.20 15.67
C LEU A 81 4.84 -10.93 16.94
N THR A 82 4.05 -10.81 18.01
CA THR A 82 4.31 -11.55 19.25
C THR A 82 4.19 -13.07 19.06
N THR A 83 3.38 -13.50 18.08
CA THR A 83 3.15 -14.89 17.68
C THR A 83 2.77 -14.92 16.20
N ALA A 84 3.10 -16.00 15.48
CA ALA A 84 2.68 -16.20 14.09
C ALA A 84 1.15 -16.10 13.93
N ALA A 85 0.70 -15.49 12.84
CA ALA A 85 -0.71 -15.32 12.52
C ALA A 85 -1.33 -16.65 12.08
N ILE A 86 -2.41 -17.06 12.76
CA ILE A 86 -3.13 -18.31 12.47
C ILE A 86 -3.83 -18.26 11.10
N ARG A 87 -4.30 -17.07 10.70
CA ARG A 87 -4.98 -16.83 9.43
C ARG A 87 -4.19 -15.80 8.64
N LEU A 88 -3.62 -16.23 7.52
CA LEU A 88 -2.79 -15.40 6.66
C LEU A 88 -3.63 -14.71 5.60
N TYR A 89 -3.17 -13.54 5.17
CA TYR A 89 -3.74 -12.87 4.02
C TYR A 89 -3.76 -13.82 2.81
N GLY A 90 -4.90 -13.89 2.12
CA GLY A 90 -5.14 -14.82 1.03
C GLY A 90 -5.72 -16.17 1.44
N SER A 91 -5.85 -16.48 2.74
CA SER A 91 -6.57 -17.68 3.18
C SER A 91 -8.05 -17.61 2.78
N GLU A 92 -8.64 -18.75 2.43
CA GLU A 92 -10.06 -18.84 2.03
C GLU A 92 -10.99 -18.23 3.09
N SER A 93 -10.66 -18.45 4.37
CA SER A 93 -11.43 -17.96 5.52
C SER A 93 -11.45 -16.43 5.67
N LEU A 94 -10.43 -15.72 5.16
CA LEU A 94 -10.39 -14.25 5.20
C LEU A 94 -10.99 -13.61 3.95
N GLN A 95 -11.24 -14.39 2.89
CA GLN A 95 -11.75 -13.91 1.61
C GLN A 95 -10.99 -12.66 1.09
N SER A 96 -9.68 -12.63 1.33
CA SER A 96 -8.81 -11.51 1.01
C SER A 96 -8.95 -11.09 -0.45
N LYS A 97 -8.98 -9.77 -0.68
CA LYS A 97 -9.40 -9.22 -1.97
C LYS A 97 -8.25 -9.03 -2.96
N TYR A 98 -7.02 -8.87 -2.50
CA TYR A 98 -5.94 -8.29 -3.31
C TYR A 98 -4.68 -9.17 -3.36
N GLN A 99 -4.77 -10.44 -2.93
CA GLN A 99 -3.63 -11.35 -2.94
C GLN A 99 -3.10 -11.56 -4.36
N GLY A 100 -1.79 -11.45 -4.55
CA GLY A 100 -1.11 -11.65 -5.83
C GLY A 100 -1.25 -10.50 -6.84
N GLN A 101 -1.68 -9.30 -6.41
CA GLN A 101 -1.86 -8.19 -7.35
C GLN A 101 -0.53 -7.71 -7.97
N THR A 102 -0.56 -7.44 -9.28
CA THR A 102 0.60 -6.98 -10.08
C THR A 102 0.48 -5.52 -10.56
N LEU A 103 -0.70 -4.94 -10.41
CA LEU A 103 -1.07 -3.59 -10.82
C LEU A 103 -1.88 -2.93 -9.69
N PRO A 104 -2.07 -1.60 -9.71
CA PRO A 104 -2.96 -0.93 -8.77
C PRO A 104 -4.41 -1.38 -9.01
N THR A 105 -4.78 -2.47 -8.34
CA THR A 105 -6.08 -3.13 -8.55
C THR A 105 -7.20 -2.21 -8.04
N PRO A 106 -8.25 -1.94 -8.84
CA PRO A 106 -9.39 -1.17 -8.39
C PRO A 106 -10.06 -1.80 -7.16
N SER A 107 -10.73 -0.96 -6.37
CA SER A 107 -11.41 -1.42 -5.15
C SER A 107 -12.36 -2.58 -5.42
N ARG A 108 -12.27 -3.61 -4.57
CA ARG A 108 -13.16 -4.78 -4.53
C ARG A 108 -14.10 -4.76 -3.33
N ALA A 109 -14.34 -3.58 -2.74
CA ALA A 109 -15.22 -3.41 -1.57
C ALA A 109 -16.65 -3.94 -1.81
N HIS A 110 -17.14 -3.87 -3.06
CA HIS A 110 -18.44 -4.41 -3.44
C HIS A 110 -18.62 -5.92 -3.15
N ARG A 111 -17.54 -6.69 -2.95
CA ARG A 111 -17.61 -8.12 -2.59
C ARG A 111 -18.13 -8.37 -1.17
N ASP A 112 -18.09 -7.36 -0.30
CA ASP A 112 -18.56 -7.50 1.10
C ASP A 112 -20.08 -7.39 1.22
N PHE A 113 -20.76 -6.94 0.17
CA PHE A 113 -22.19 -6.64 0.16
C PHE A 113 -23.01 -7.64 -0.66
N LYS A 114 -22.42 -8.80 -0.98
CA LYS A 114 -23.08 -9.93 -1.66
C LYS A 114 -23.28 -11.05 -0.65
#